data_AF-X1T0M8-F1
#
_entry.id   AF-X1T0M8-F1
#
_cell.length_a   1.000
_cell.length_b   1.000
_cell.length_c   1.000
_cell.angle_alpha   90.00
_cell.angle_beta   90.00
_cell.angle_gamma   90.00
#
_symmetry.space_group_name_H-M   'P 1'
#
loop_
_entity.id
_entity.type
_entity.pdbx_description
1 polymer ?
#
loop_
_entity_poly.entity_id
_entity_poly.type
_entity_poly.pdbx_seq_one_letter_code
_entity_poly.pdbx_strand_id
1 'polypeptide(L)'
;EYFSNYNIYWGLDRNLRSWQIDQELSLDLQNKFSLNIEHTSEYKAQDNERFEKDFRNYETEFELGYNTREWQHAQISYGFGRNFDSDFQLVKGGLNYKINKILIIKDFYCSS
;
A
#
# COMPACT_ATOMS: atom_id res chain seq x y z
N GLU A 1 15.12 -7.19 0.19
CA GLU A 1 15.32 -5.75 0.41
C GLU A 1 14.46 -5.29 1.57
N TYR A 2 14.91 -4.31 2.33
CA TYR A 2 14.11 -3.65 3.36
C TYR A 2 14.15 -2.15 3.09
N PHE A 3 12.96 -1.54 3.02
CA PHE A 3 12.81 -0.10 2.86
C PHE A 3 11.98 0.45 4.02
N SER A 4 12.35 1.65 4.48
CA SER A 4 11.58 2.35 5.47
C SER A 4 11.75 3.85 5.34
N ASN A 5 10.63 4.56 5.38
CA ASN A 5 10.57 6.00 5.29
C ASN A 5 9.71 6.59 6.41
N TYR A 6 10.18 7.69 6.98
CA TYR A 6 9.53 8.37 8.09
C TYR A 6 9.44 9.86 7.78
N ASN A 7 8.23 10.33 7.51
CA ASN A 7 7.94 11.73 7.29
C ASN A 7 7.09 12.27 8.45
N ILE A 8 7.61 13.25 9.17
CA ILE A 8 6.90 13.90 10.28
C ILE A 8 6.87 15.40 10.04
N TYR A 9 5.66 15.98 10.10
CA TYR A 9 5.43 17.38 9.78
C TYR A 9 4.91 18.12 11.01
N TRP A 10 5.65 19.15 11.41
CA TRP A 10 5.35 20.02 12.54
C TRP A 10 4.98 21.42 12.04
N GLY A 11 4.01 22.04 12.70
CA GLY A 11 3.75 23.47 12.52
C GLY A 11 4.79 24.33 13.23
N LEU A 12 4.88 25.61 12.84
CA LEU A 12 5.70 26.61 13.53
C LEU A 12 5.29 26.80 15.00
N ASP A 13 4.03 26.49 15.30
CA ASP A 13 3.41 26.45 16.63
C ASP A 13 3.81 25.21 17.47
N ARG A 14 4.67 24.34 16.94
CA ARG A 14 5.07 23.05 17.55
C ARG A 14 3.94 22.02 17.66
N ASN A 15 2.82 22.24 16.99
CA ASN A 15 1.76 21.23 16.90
C ASN A 15 2.10 20.23 15.79
N LEU A 16 1.84 18.94 16.04
CA LEU A 16 1.95 17.89 15.03
C LEU A 16 0.85 18.06 13.99
N ARG A 17 1.21 18.17 12.71
CA ARG A 17 0.25 18.37 11.60
C ARG A 17 -0.05 17.08 10.86
N SER A 18 0.98 16.29 10.59
CA SER A 18 0.82 14.99 9.96
C SER A 18 2.07 14.14 10.13
N TRP A 19 1.92 12.84 9.95
CA TRP A 19 3.04 11.95 9.71
C TRP A 19 2.64 10.86 8.73
N GLN A 20 3.64 10.31 8.04
CA GLN A 20 3.51 9.14 7.20
C GLN A 20 4.73 8.25 7.42
N ILE A 21 4.47 6.97 7.63
CA ILE A 21 5.47 5.93 7.82
C ILE A 21 5.19 4.87 6.78
N ASP A 22 6.18 4.60 5.95
CA ASP A 22 6.13 3.54 4.95
C ASP A 22 7.20 2.50 5.30
N GLN A 23 6.82 1.22 5.28
CA GLN A 23 7.69 0.10 5.54
C GLN A 23 7.45 -0.97 4.48
N GLU A 24 8.54 -1.51 3.93
CA GLU A 24 8.47 -2.56 2.93
C GLU A 24 9.52 -3.62 3.22
N LEU A 25 9.12 -4.88 3.10
CA LEU A 25 10.01 -6.02 3.10
C LEU A 25 9.77 -6.86 1.85
N SER A 26 10.79 -6.90 1.00
CA SER A 26 10.76 -7.62 -0.28
C SER A 26 11.74 -8.79 -0.26
N LEU A 27 11.30 -9.98 -0.66
CA LEU A 27 12.09 -11.21 -0.71
C LEU A 27 11.94 -11.87 -2.08
N ASP A 28 13.04 -11.92 -2.83
CA ASP A 28 13.12 -12.66 -4.08
C ASP A 28 13.75 -14.03 -3.86
N LEU A 29 13.01 -15.07 -4.24
CA LEU A 29 13.45 -16.45 -4.12
C LEU A 29 14.03 -16.95 -5.45
N GLN A 30 15.00 -17.86 -5.35
CA GLN A 30 15.65 -18.44 -6.55
C GLN A 30 14.69 -19.19 -7.47
N ASN A 31 13.56 -19.67 -6.94
CA ASN A 31 12.51 -20.38 -7.67
C ASN A 31 11.49 -19.45 -8.37
N LYS A 32 11.88 -18.20 -8.67
CA LYS A 32 11.09 -17.19 -9.40
C LYS A 32 9.90 -16.60 -8.66
N PHE A 33 9.72 -16.95 -7.38
CA PHE A 33 8.72 -16.33 -6.53
C PHE A 33 9.27 -15.07 -5.88
N SER A 34 8.42 -14.07 -5.74
CA SER A 34 8.68 -12.87 -4.94
C SER A 34 7.61 -12.74 -3.86
N LEU A 35 8.02 -12.32 -2.67
CA LEU A 35 7.13 -11.98 -1.58
C LEU A 35 7.39 -10.53 -1.23
N ASN A 36 6.34 -9.72 -1.19
CA ASN A 36 6.42 -8.34 -0.74
C ASN A 36 5.39 -8.10 0.37
N ILE A 37 5.81 -7.41 1.42
CA ILE A 37 4.98 -6.98 2.52
C ILE A 37 5.15 -5.47 2.66
N GLU A 38 4.08 -4.75 2.40
CA GLU A 38 4.02 -3.30 2.51
C GLU A 38 3.14 -2.90 3.69
N HIS A 39 3.60 -1.91 4.45
CA HIS A 39 2.80 -1.28 5.49
C HIS A 39 2.97 0.23 5.42
N THR A 40 1.87 0.91 5.15
CA THR A 40 1.79 2.38 5.23
C THR A 40 0.89 2.74 6.39
N SER A 41 1.34 3.70 7.19
CA SER A 41 0.52 4.32 8.22
C SER A 41 0.63 5.84 8.12
N GLU A 42 -0.50 6.50 8.22
CA GLU A 42 -0.62 7.94 8.05
C GLU A 42 -1.52 8.54 9.13
N TYR A 43 -1.16 9.73 9.57
CA TYR A 43 -2.00 10.59 10.38
C TYR A 43 -2.10 11.97 9.75
N LYS A 44 -3.31 12.52 9.78
CA LYS A 44 -3.58 13.92 9.46
C LYS A 44 -4.33 14.54 10.64
N ALA A 45 -3.82 15.65 11.16
CA ALA A 45 -4.54 16.47 12.12
C ALA A 45 -5.67 17.24 11.43
N GLN A 46 -6.72 17.52 12.18
CA GLN A 46 -7.83 18.37 11.78
C GLN A 46 -7.29 19.72 11.30
N ASP A 47 -7.82 20.15 10.17
CA ASP A 47 -7.53 21.44 9.57
C ASP A 47 -8.82 21.96 8.97
N ASN A 48 -9.35 23.07 9.48
CA ASN A 48 -10.69 23.58 9.13
C ASN A 48 -10.88 23.86 7.63
N GLU A 49 -9.81 23.84 6.84
CA GLU A 49 -9.84 23.97 5.38
C GLU A 49 -9.81 22.62 4.63
N ARG A 50 -9.26 21.55 5.22
CA ARG A 50 -8.99 20.28 4.53
C ARG A 50 -9.67 19.07 5.15
N PHE A 51 -9.76 19.02 6.48
CA PHE A 51 -10.21 17.85 7.22
C PHE A 51 -11.06 18.25 8.43
N GLU A 52 -12.24 17.65 8.53
CA GLU A 52 -13.22 17.96 9.59
C GLU A 52 -12.82 17.40 10.96
N LYS A 53 -11.89 16.44 11.01
CA LYS A 53 -11.39 15.79 12.22
C LYS A 53 -9.99 15.23 12.01
N ASP A 54 -9.34 14.86 13.11
CA ASP A 54 -8.16 14.00 13.08
C ASP A 54 -8.54 12.63 12.53
N PHE A 55 -7.68 12.06 11.68
CA PHE A 55 -7.84 10.68 11.25
C PHE A 55 -6.50 9.96 11.10
N ARG A 56 -6.59 8.63 11.21
CA ARG A 56 -5.48 7.71 11.00
C ARG A 56 -5.87 6.71 9.93
N ASN A 57 -5.02 6.62 8.93
CA ASN A 57 -5.12 5.61 7.90
C ASN A 57 -3.97 4.62 8.09
N TYR A 58 -4.24 3.35 7.85
CA TYR A 58 -3.18 2.38 7.67
C TYR A 58 -3.61 1.32 6.68
N GLU A 59 -2.64 0.79 5.95
CA GLU A 59 -2.81 -0.33 5.05
C GLU A 59 -1.65 -1.29 5.30
N THR A 60 -1.96 -2.58 5.33
CA THR A 60 -0.97 -3.65 5.24
C THR A 60 -1.33 -4.49 4.02
N GLU A 61 -0.37 -4.70 3.13
CA GLU A 61 -0.55 -5.48 1.92
C GLU A 61 0.49 -6.61 1.86
N PHE A 62 0.02 -7.82 1.56
CA PHE A 62 0.85 -8.98 1.28
C PHE A 62 0.72 -9.31 -0.20
N GLU A 63 1.83 -9.29 -0.93
CA GLU A 63 1.88 -9.64 -2.34
C GLU A 63 2.73 -10.89 -2.56
N LEU A 64 2.19 -11.82 -3.36
CA LEU A 64 2.90 -12.97 -3.90
C LEU A 64 3.02 -12.81 -5.42
N GLY A 65 4.26 -12.72 -5.89
CA GLY A 65 4.59 -12.65 -7.30
C GLY A 65 5.25 -13.92 -7.83
N TYR A 66 5.13 -14.16 -9.13
CA TYR A 66 5.79 -15.26 -9.84
C TYR A 66 6.26 -14.83 -11.23
N ASN A 67 7.56 -14.97 -11.50
CA ASN A 67 8.15 -14.71 -12.80
C ASN A 67 7.94 -15.92 -13.73
N THR A 68 7.09 -15.78 -14.75
CA THR A 68 6.80 -16.88 -15.68
C THR A 68 7.82 -16.97 -16.82
N ARG A 69 8.29 -15.84 -17.37
CA ARG A 69 9.32 -15.71 -18.43
C ARG A 69 10.09 -14.39 -18.27
N GLU A 70 11.17 -14.16 -19.06
CA GLU A 70 12.07 -12.99 -18.93
C GLU A 70 11.37 -11.62 -18.82
N TRP A 71 10.12 -11.48 -19.26
CA TRP A 71 9.35 -10.24 -19.19
C TRP A 71 7.86 -10.49 -18.91
N GLN A 72 7.56 -11.55 -18.15
CA GLN A 72 6.19 -11.90 -17.77
C GLN A 72 6.12 -12.16 -16.27
N HIS A 73 5.22 -11.45 -15.60
CA HIS A 73 5.03 -11.51 -14.15
C HIS A 73 3.54 -11.67 -13.84
N ALA A 74 3.24 -12.51 -12.86
CA ALA A 74 1.91 -12.66 -12.29
C ALA A 74 1.98 -12.37 -10.80
N GLN A 75 1.05 -11.57 -10.29
CA GLN A 75 0.97 -11.24 -8.87
C GLN A 75 -0.46 -11.34 -8.36
N ILE A 76 -0.58 -11.69 -7.11
CA ILE A 76 -1.81 -11.58 -6.33
C ILE A 76 -1.46 -10.93 -5.00
N SER A 77 -2.31 -10.04 -4.52
CA SER A 77 -2.13 -9.42 -3.23
C SER A 77 -3.41 -9.43 -2.41
N TYR A 78 -3.22 -9.45 -1.10
CA TYR A 78 -4.27 -9.26 -0.10
C TYR A 78 -3.88 -8.11 0.81
N GLY A 79 -4.73 -7.10 0.86
CA GLY A 79 -4.57 -5.91 1.67
C GLY A 79 -5.70 -5.74 2.67
N PHE A 80 -5.41 -5.12 3.80
CA PHE A 80 -6.43 -4.69 4.75
C PHE A 80 -5.97 -3.43 5.48
N GLY A 81 -6.92 -2.68 6.02
CA GLY A 81 -6.59 -1.42 6.64
C GLY A 81 -7.78 -0.65 7.15
N ARG A 82 -7.49 0.60 7.48
CA ARG A 82 -8.47 1.62 7.82
C ARG A 82 -8.24 2.86 6.98
N ASN A 83 -9.32 3.40 6.43
CA ASN A 83 -9.33 4.67 5.74
C ASN A 83 -10.48 5.53 6.28
N PHE A 84 -10.15 6.65 6.93
CA PHE A 84 -11.10 7.62 7.47
C PHE A 84 -12.21 6.97 8.31
N ASP A 85 -11.82 6.17 9.30
CA ASP A 85 -12.69 5.36 10.18
C ASP A 85 -13.49 4.23 9.52
N SER A 86 -13.29 3.99 8.22
CA SER A 86 -13.81 2.80 7.55
C SER A 86 -12.73 1.74 7.48
N ASP A 87 -13.02 0.55 8.00
CA ASP A 87 -12.17 -0.61 7.80
C ASP A 87 -12.38 -1.16 6.39
N PHE A 88 -11.34 -1.74 5.78
CA PHE A 88 -11.41 -2.33 4.45
C PHE A 88 -10.55 -3.58 4.31
N GLN A 89 -10.91 -4.40 3.33
CA GLN A 89 -10.11 -5.52 2.83
C GLN A 89 -10.07 -5.42 1.31
N LEU A 90 -9.00 -5.90 0.70
CA LEU A 90 -8.77 -5.79 -0.73
C LEU A 90 -8.03 -7.01 -1.24
N VAL A 91 -8.45 -7.52 -2.40
CA VAL A 91 -7.72 -8.54 -3.14
C VAL A 91 -7.38 -7.94 -4.49
N LYS A 92 -6.10 -7.95 -4.88
CA LYS A 92 -5.66 -7.47 -6.19
C LYS A 92 -5.02 -8.61 -6.97
N GLY A 93 -5.18 -8.60 -8.29
CA GLY A 93 -4.51 -9.52 -9.20
C GLY A 93 -3.90 -8.74 -10.36
N GLY A 94 -2.67 -9.10 -10.75
CA GLY A 94 -1.95 -8.44 -11.82
C GLY A 94 -1.26 -9.46 -12.73
N LEU A 95 -1.35 -9.22 -14.04
CA LEU A 95 -0.57 -9.94 -15.05
C LEU A 95 0.14 -8.92 -15.93
N ASN A 96 1.47 -8.97 -15.94
CA ASN A 96 2.28 -8.17 -16.83
C ASN A 96 2.77 -9.04 -17.99
N TYR A 97 2.37 -8.69 -19.21
CA TYR A 97 2.80 -9.33 -20.45
C TYR A 97 3.32 -8.28 -21.43
N LYS A 98 4.49 -8.52 -22.02
CA LYS A 98 5.06 -7.69 -23.08
C LYS A 98 4.30 -7.86 -24.41
N ILE A 99 3.08 -7.32 -24.51
CA ILE A 99 2.37 -7.05 -25.78
C ILE A 99 1.58 -5.74 -25.62
N ASN A 100 2.24 -4.57 -25.72
CA ASN A 100 1.69 -3.20 -25.85
C ASN A 100 0.39 -2.80 -25.10
N LYS A 101 -0.08 -3.55 -24.08
CA LYS A 101 -1.29 -3.29 -23.31
C LYS A 101 -1.11 -3.83 -21.90
N ILE A 102 -1.27 -2.95 -20.91
CA ILE A 102 -1.47 -3.33 -19.52
C ILE A 102 -2.97 -3.61 -19.37
N LEU A 103 -3.35 -4.83 -18.97
CA LEU A 103 -4.69 -5.14 -18.51
C LEU A 103 -4.68 -5.11 -16.98
N ILE A 104 -5.31 -4.10 -16.39
CA ILE A 104 -5.52 -4.01 -14.95
C ILE A 104 -6.95 -4.46 -14.69
N ILE A 105 -7.12 -5.62 -14.05
CA ILE A 105 -8.41 -6.01 -13.47
C ILE A 105 -8.33 -5.67 -11.98
N LYS A 106 -8.96 -4.55 -11.59
CA LYS A 106 -9.16 -4.20 -10.18
C LYS A 106 -10.55 -4.66 -9.77
N ASP A 107 -10.64 -5.83 -9.14
CA ASP A 107 -11.86 -6.23 -8.45
C ASP A 107 -11.83 -5.65 -7.03
N PHE A 108 -12.61 -4.60 -6.80
CA PHE A 108 -12.80 -4.03 -5.47
C PHE A 108 -13.92 -4.80 -4.75
N TYR A 109 -13.57 -5.60 -3.75
CA TYR A 109 -14.55 -6.10 -2.78
C TYR A 109 -14.53 -5.17 -1.55
N CYS A 110 -15.51 -4.27 -1.46
CA CYS A 110 -15.77 -3.50 -0.25
C CYS A 110 -16.75 -4.30 0.61
N SER A 111 -16.29 -4.87 1.73
CA SER A 111 -17.19 -5.37 2.78
C SER A 111 -17.31 -4.30 3.85
N SER A 112 -18.51 -3.73 3.95
CA SER A 112 -18.99 -2.78 4.96
C SER A 112 -19.07 -3.37 6.36
#